data_AF-A0A6P0HR54-F1
#
_entry.id   AF-A0A6P0HR54-F1
#
_cell.length_a   1.000
_cell.length_b   1.000
_cell.length_c   1.000
_cell.angle_alpha   90.00
_cell.angle_beta   90.00
_cell.angle_gamma   90.00
#
_symmetry.space_group_name_H-M   'P 1'
#
loop_
_entity.id
_entity.type
_entity.pdbx_description
1 polymer ?
#
loop_
_entity_poly.entity_id
_entity_poly.type
_entity_poly.pdbx_seq_one_letter_code
_entity_poly.pdbx_strand_id
1 'polypeptide(L)'
;MLNNYTYIYLHGFASSPKSNKAIYLRDRFSEINLNLNVLDLNQNDFFNLTLTRQIHQVESEITKKSQPIILIGSSFGGLTSTFLAERNFKIKAIILLAPAFNFLSHWQQNLGEKNLQKWQQRGNYWIYHYGEKKYLLLNYDFTVDLIAYAQKNLHR
;
A
#
# COMPACT_ATOMS: atom_id res chain seq x y z
N MET A 1 9.41 -11.15 23.30
CA MET A 1 10.64 -10.60 22.69
C MET A 1 10.34 -10.19 21.25
N LEU A 2 10.91 -9.08 20.76
CA LEU A 2 10.63 -8.52 19.42
C LEU A 2 10.97 -9.49 18.27
N ASN A 3 11.93 -10.39 18.49
CA ASN A 3 12.37 -11.42 17.51
C ASN A 3 11.32 -12.50 17.20
N ASN A 4 10.20 -12.54 17.93
CA ASN A 4 9.13 -13.51 17.71
C ASN A 4 8.17 -13.09 16.58
N TYR A 5 8.39 -11.92 15.97
CA TYR A 5 7.53 -11.38 14.93
C TYR A 5 8.28 -11.24 13.61
N THR A 6 7.55 -11.42 12.52
CA THR A 6 7.99 -10.97 11.21
C THR A 6 7.45 -9.56 10.96
N TYR A 7 8.37 -8.62 10.69
CA TYR A 7 8.04 -7.23 10.37
C TYR A 7 7.97 -7.04 8.86
N ILE A 8 6.91 -6.37 8.40
CA ILE A 8 6.69 -6.09 6.98
C ILE A 8 6.35 -4.61 6.81
N TYR A 9 7.09 -3.91 5.95
CA TYR A 9 6.81 -2.54 5.57
C TYR A 9 6.08 -2.46 4.22
N LEU A 10 5.01 -1.68 4.18
CA LEU A 10 4.17 -1.42 3.02
C LEU A 10 4.30 0.05 2.62
N HIS A 11 4.87 0.32 1.43
CA HIS A 11 5.07 1.67 0.93
C HIS A 11 3.78 2.32 0.43
N GLY A 12 3.81 3.65 0.26
CA GLY A 12 2.66 4.42 -0.23
C GLY A 12 2.43 4.27 -1.75
N PHE A 13 1.37 4.90 -2.23
CA PHE A 13 1.01 4.95 -3.63
C PHE A 13 2.13 5.60 -4.46
N ALA A 14 2.35 5.07 -5.68
CA ALA A 14 3.36 5.55 -6.62
C ALA A 14 4.79 5.61 -6.01
N SER A 15 5.06 4.76 -5.02
CA SER A 15 6.33 4.66 -4.31
C SER A 15 6.99 3.30 -4.54
N SER A 16 8.09 3.01 -3.85
CA SER A 16 8.79 1.73 -4.01
C SER A 16 9.59 1.33 -2.76
N PRO A 17 10.13 0.11 -2.72
CA PRO A 17 11.09 -0.32 -1.70
C PRO A 17 12.35 0.54 -1.60
N LYS A 18 12.66 1.33 -2.65
CA LYS A 18 13.82 2.22 -2.70
C LYS A 18 13.52 3.63 -2.19
N SER A 19 12.31 3.88 -1.66
CA SER A 19 11.98 5.17 -1.07
C SER A 19 12.83 5.47 0.17
N ASN A 20 13.12 6.74 0.43
CA ASN A 20 13.91 7.17 1.59
C ASN A 20 13.36 6.60 2.91
N LYS A 21 12.03 6.54 3.07
CA LYS A 21 11.38 5.97 4.26
C LYS A 21 11.64 4.47 4.39
N ALA A 22 11.52 3.72 3.30
CA ALA A 22 11.76 2.28 3.31
C ALA A 22 13.21 1.95 3.67
N ILE A 23 14.16 2.66 3.05
CA ILE A 23 15.60 2.52 3.33
C ILE A 23 15.88 2.88 4.79
N TYR A 24 15.44 4.06 5.25
CA TYR A 24 15.64 4.52 6.61
C TYR A 24 15.11 3.53 7.67
N LEU A 25 13.88 3.04 7.50
CA LEU A 25 13.29 2.08 8.44
C LEU A 25 14.06 0.76 8.43
N ARG A 26 14.44 0.25 7.26
CA ARG A 26 15.24 -0.98 7.17
C ARG A 26 16.58 -0.83 7.88
N ASP A 27 17.24 0.30 7.71
CA ASP A 27 18.53 0.58 8.34
C ASP A 27 18.38 0.65 9.88
N ARG A 28 17.38 1.37 10.40
CA ARG A 28 17.08 1.42 11.85
C ARG A 28 16.69 0.06 12.44
N PHE A 29 16.00 -0.79 11.69
CA PHE A 29 15.70 -2.16 12.12
C PHE A 29 16.97 -3.01 12.22
N SER A 30 17.90 -2.85 11.29
CA SER A 30 19.16 -3.60 11.29
C SER A 30 20.06 -3.24 12.48
N GLU A 31 20.05 -1.98 12.93
CA GLU A 31 20.81 -1.51 14.11
C GLU A 31 20.39 -2.22 15.41
N ILE A 32 19.16 -2.73 15.47
CA ILE A 32 18.63 -3.48 16.61
C ILE A 32 18.52 -4.99 16.33
N ASN A 33 19.23 -5.48 15.30
CA ASN A 33 19.26 -6.89 14.88
C ASN A 33 17.88 -7.46 14.48
N LEU A 34 16.99 -6.61 13.96
CA LEU A 34 15.71 -7.03 13.39
C LEU A 34 15.74 -6.92 11.87
N ASN A 35 15.06 -7.85 11.20
CA ASN A 35 14.83 -7.77 9.76
C ASN A 35 13.50 -7.08 9.45
N LEU A 36 13.51 -6.12 8.52
CA LEU A 36 12.30 -5.50 7.98
C LEU A 36 12.09 -5.93 6.54
N ASN A 37 11.04 -6.73 6.30
CA ASN A 37 10.68 -7.13 4.95
C ASN A 37 9.97 -5.99 4.23
N VAL A 38 10.64 -5.35 3.27
CA VAL A 38 10.06 -4.28 2.45
C VAL A 38 9.48 -4.90 1.18
N LEU A 39 8.16 -4.95 1.06
CA LEU A 39 7.51 -5.52 -0.13
C LEU A 39 7.41 -4.47 -1.25
N ASP A 40 7.67 -4.89 -2.49
CA ASP A 40 7.38 -4.08 -3.67
C ASP A 40 5.91 -4.28 -4.07
N LEU A 41 5.06 -3.31 -3.73
CA LEU A 41 3.63 -3.38 -4.00
C LEU A 41 3.28 -3.07 -5.47
N ASN A 42 4.26 -2.77 -6.32
CA ASN A 42 4.05 -2.56 -7.75
C ASN A 42 4.22 -3.85 -8.55
N GLN A 43 5.05 -4.80 -8.10
CA GLN A 43 5.46 -6.05 -8.78
C GLN A 43 5.68 -5.90 -10.30
N ASN A 44 6.37 -4.84 -10.74
CA ASN A 44 6.60 -4.51 -12.15
C ASN A 44 5.34 -4.24 -13.00
N ASP A 45 4.17 -4.10 -12.39
CA ASP A 45 2.91 -3.78 -13.07
C ASP A 45 2.20 -2.64 -12.34
N PHE A 46 2.73 -1.42 -12.45
CA PHE A 46 2.05 -0.26 -11.90
C PHE A 46 0.73 0.05 -12.64
N PHE A 47 0.63 -0.33 -13.93
CA PHE A 47 -0.52 -0.03 -14.75
C PHE A 47 -1.80 -0.66 -14.20
N ASN A 48 -1.75 -1.93 -13.78
CA ASN A 48 -2.89 -2.62 -13.15
C ASN A 48 -2.81 -2.63 -11.63
N LEU A 49 -2.23 -1.59 -11.01
CA LEU A 49 -2.24 -1.49 -9.55
C LEU A 49 -3.69 -1.32 -9.06
N THR A 50 -4.06 -2.05 -8.01
CA THR A 50 -5.33 -1.89 -7.26
C THR A 50 -5.09 -2.12 -5.77
N LEU A 51 -5.97 -1.63 -4.91
CA LEU A 51 -5.90 -1.92 -3.47
C LEU A 51 -6.13 -3.42 -3.21
N THR A 52 -7.11 -4.04 -3.89
CA THR A 52 -7.34 -5.49 -3.83
C THR A 52 -6.09 -6.28 -4.17
N ARG A 53 -5.37 -5.90 -5.23
CA ARG A 53 -4.13 -6.59 -5.62
C ARG A 53 -3.06 -6.47 -4.54
N GLN A 54 -2.86 -5.28 -3.96
CA GLN A 54 -1.91 -5.12 -2.86
C GLN A 54 -2.29 -5.97 -1.64
N ILE A 55 -3.58 -6.03 -1.29
CA ILE A 55 -4.08 -6.87 -0.21
C ILE A 55 -3.75 -8.34 -0.47
N HIS A 56 -4.12 -8.89 -1.64
CA HIS A 56 -3.85 -10.28 -1.99
C HIS A 56 -2.34 -10.60 -2.03
N GLN A 57 -1.54 -9.66 -2.54
CA GLN A 57 -0.08 -9.81 -2.55
C GLN A 57 0.46 -9.97 -1.12
N VAL A 58 0.11 -9.06 -0.22
CA VAL A 58 0.63 -9.09 1.14
C VAL A 58 0.07 -10.29 1.91
N GLU A 59 -1.19 -10.67 1.69
CA GLU A 59 -1.79 -11.86 2.28
C GLU A 59 -1.09 -13.16 1.85
N SER A 60 -0.69 -13.25 0.58
CA SER A 60 0.14 -14.36 0.08
C SER A 60 1.49 -14.42 0.80
N GLU A 61 2.14 -13.26 0.98
CA GLU A 61 3.41 -13.18 1.71
C GLU A 61 3.27 -13.55 3.20
N ILE A 62 2.19 -13.11 3.87
CA ILE A 62 1.89 -13.47 5.26
C ILE A 62 1.67 -14.97 5.42
N THR A 63 0.97 -15.61 4.46
CA THR A 63 0.68 -17.05 4.51
C THR A 63 1.96 -17.89 4.55
N LYS A 64 3.01 -17.45 3.85
CA LYS A 64 4.33 -18.10 3.81
C LYS A 64 5.12 -17.97 5.12
N LYS A 65 4.70 -17.12 6.06
CA LYS A 65 5.41 -16.91 7.34
C LYS A 65 4.82 -17.77 8.46
N SER A 66 5.71 -18.38 9.23
CA SER A 66 5.37 -19.15 10.43
C SER A 66 5.14 -18.25 11.66
N GLN A 67 5.85 -17.13 11.74
CA GLN A 67 5.75 -16.18 12.85
C GLN A 67 4.55 -15.24 12.71
N PRO A 68 3.98 -14.73 13.82
CA PRO A 68 3.03 -13.63 13.79
C PRO A 68 3.62 -12.37 13.14
N ILE A 69 2.74 -11.53 12.58
CA ILE A 69 3.11 -10.39 11.73
C ILE A 69 2.89 -9.06 12.43
N ILE A 70 3.82 -8.13 12.22
CA ILE A 70 3.62 -6.70 12.48
C ILE A 70 3.75 -5.96 11.14
N LEU A 71 2.69 -5.25 10.74
CA LEU A 71 2.71 -4.42 9.53
C LEU A 71 3.08 -2.98 9.87
N ILE A 72 3.90 -2.36 9.03
CA ILE A 72 4.24 -0.95 9.08
C ILE A 72 3.81 -0.34 7.74
N GLY A 73 2.67 0.36 7.74
CA GLY A 73 2.07 0.88 6.53
C GLY A 73 2.21 2.40 6.44
N SER A 74 2.75 2.90 5.32
CA SER A 74 2.80 4.35 5.06
C SER A 74 1.80 4.76 3.98
N SER A 75 1.03 5.82 4.23
CA SER A 75 0.05 6.36 3.26
C SER A 75 -0.86 5.24 2.72
N PHE A 76 -0.81 4.96 1.42
CA PHE A 76 -1.58 3.88 0.80
C PHE A 76 -1.27 2.49 1.37
N GLY A 77 -0.01 2.21 1.72
CA GLY A 77 0.35 0.98 2.42
C GLY A 77 -0.25 0.89 3.83
N GLY A 78 -0.55 2.04 4.45
CA GLY A 78 -1.33 2.12 5.69
C GLY A 78 -2.77 1.67 5.48
N LEU A 79 -3.43 2.14 4.42
CA LEU A 79 -4.77 1.69 4.03
C LEU A 79 -4.81 0.17 3.77
N THR A 80 -3.84 -0.34 3.01
CA THR A 80 -3.65 -1.78 2.76
C THR A 80 -3.49 -2.55 4.07
N SER A 81 -2.66 -2.04 5.01
CA SER A 81 -2.43 -2.67 6.32
C SER A 81 -3.72 -2.78 7.13
N THR A 82 -4.55 -1.74 7.12
CA THR A 82 -5.81 -1.70 7.87
C THR A 82 -6.79 -2.76 7.37
N PHE A 83 -7.01 -2.86 6.05
CA PHE A 83 -7.90 -3.89 5.48
C PHE A 83 -7.41 -5.33 5.64
N LEU A 84 -6.10 -5.53 5.80
CA LEU A 84 -5.53 -6.84 6.09
C LEU A 84 -5.71 -7.23 7.55
N ALA A 85 -5.45 -6.29 8.47
CA ALA A 85 -5.52 -6.54 9.90
C ALA A 85 -6.92 -6.94 10.36
N GLU A 86 -7.97 -6.40 9.75
CA GLU A 86 -9.37 -6.72 10.05
C GLU A 86 -9.71 -8.20 9.80
N ARG A 87 -9.05 -8.86 8.84
CA ARG A 87 -9.40 -10.22 8.40
C ARG A 87 -8.33 -11.29 8.67
N ASN A 88 -7.16 -10.91 9.18
CA ASN A 88 -6.02 -11.82 9.28
C ASN A 88 -5.46 -11.90 10.71
N PHE A 89 -5.82 -12.97 11.41
CA PHE A 89 -5.43 -13.21 12.81
C PHE A 89 -3.91 -13.38 13.04
N LYS A 90 -3.11 -13.60 11.99
CA LYS A 90 -1.65 -13.61 12.10
C LYS A 90 -1.09 -12.21 12.32
N ILE A 91 -1.79 -11.16 11.90
CA ILE A 91 -1.39 -9.78 12.13
C ILE A 91 -1.72 -9.42 13.58
N LYS A 92 -0.69 -9.13 14.37
CA LYS A 92 -0.82 -8.81 15.80
C LYS A 92 -0.82 -7.32 16.09
N ALA A 93 -0.24 -6.53 15.19
CA ALA A 93 -0.26 -5.08 15.27
C ALA A 93 -0.05 -4.46 13.88
N ILE A 94 -0.56 -3.23 13.72
CA ILE A 94 -0.24 -2.35 12.59
C ILE A 94 0.29 -1.02 13.12
N ILE A 95 1.33 -0.50 12.46
CA ILE A 95 1.89 0.82 12.70
C ILE A 95 1.58 1.66 11.46
N LEU A 96 0.84 2.76 11.65
CA LEU A 96 0.33 3.60 10.56
C LEU A 96 1.09 4.92 10.48
N LEU A 97 1.76 5.15 9.35
CA LEU A 97 2.51 6.38 9.08
C LEU A 97 1.74 7.23 8.06
N ALA A 98 0.98 8.21 8.55
CA ALA A 98 0.10 9.06 7.76
C ALA A 98 -0.81 8.24 6.81
N PRO A 99 -1.66 7.35 7.35
CA PRO A 99 -2.45 6.42 6.54
C PRO A 99 -3.40 7.17 5.62
N ALA A 100 -3.53 6.71 4.37
CA ALA A 100 -4.37 7.35 3.38
C ALA A 100 -5.84 6.90 3.49
N PHE A 101 -6.42 7.08 4.67
CA PHE A 101 -7.88 6.97 4.81
C PHE A 101 -8.53 8.02 3.92
N ASN A 102 -9.65 7.67 3.29
CA ASN A 102 -10.33 8.50 2.30
C ASN A 102 -9.44 8.89 1.09
N PHE A 103 -8.48 8.03 0.71
CA PHE A 103 -7.60 8.27 -0.45
C PHE A 103 -8.40 8.70 -1.68
N LEU A 104 -9.51 8.01 -1.99
CA LEU A 104 -10.33 8.30 -3.15
C LEU A 104 -10.87 9.74 -3.16
N SER A 105 -11.46 10.22 -2.05
CA SER A 105 -12.04 11.56 -2.03
C SER A 105 -10.98 12.65 -2.14
N HIS A 106 -9.85 12.50 -1.45
CA HIS A 106 -8.71 13.42 -1.57
C HIS A 106 -8.13 13.41 -2.99
N TRP A 107 -8.02 12.23 -3.60
CA TRP A 107 -7.52 12.09 -4.96
C TRP A 107 -8.45 12.73 -5.98
N GLN A 108 -9.75 12.55 -5.81
CA GLN A 108 -10.77 13.15 -6.66
C GLN A 108 -10.76 14.69 -6.56
N GLN A 109 -10.66 15.23 -5.35
CA GLN A 109 -10.56 16.67 -5.12
C GLN A 109 -9.31 17.27 -5.77
N ASN A 110 -8.16 16.60 -5.65
CA ASN A 110 -6.89 17.08 -6.19
C ASN A 110 -6.81 16.98 -7.73
N LEU A 111 -7.32 15.90 -8.32
CA LEU A 111 -7.35 15.75 -9.79
C LEU A 111 -8.37 16.70 -10.44
N GLY A 112 -9.50 16.92 -9.77
CA GLY A 112 -10.65 17.65 -10.31
C GLY A 112 -11.48 16.81 -11.29
N GLU A 113 -12.77 17.15 -11.38
CA GLU A 113 -13.77 16.40 -12.15
C GLU A 113 -13.39 16.19 -13.62
N LYS A 114 -12.85 17.22 -14.28
CA LYS A 114 -12.45 17.15 -15.68
C LYS A 114 -11.38 16.08 -15.94
N ASN A 115 -10.42 15.92 -15.03
CA ASN A 115 -9.36 14.93 -15.18
C ASN A 115 -9.85 13.53 -14.83
N LEU A 116 -10.74 13.40 -13.84
CA LEU A 116 -11.40 12.13 -13.52
C LEU A 116 -12.23 11.61 -14.69
N GLN A 117 -13.05 12.48 -15.31
CA GLN A 117 -13.83 12.12 -16.49
C GLN A 117 -12.93 11.69 -17.65
N LYS A 118 -11.80 12.39 -17.87
CA LYS A 118 -10.82 11.98 -18.88
C LYS A 118 -10.21 10.62 -18.57
N TRP A 119 -9.88 10.35 -17.31
CA TRP A 119 -9.36 9.05 -16.90
C TRP A 119 -10.38 7.94 -17.16
N GLN A 120 -11.63 8.16 -16.74
CA GLN A 120 -12.73 7.23 -16.98
C GLN A 120 -12.95 6.95 -18.47
N GLN A 121 -12.99 8.00 -19.30
CA GLN A 121 -13.21 7.86 -20.76
C GLN A 121 -12.04 7.20 -21.48
N ARG A 122 -10.80 7.48 -21.07
CA ARG A 122 -9.59 6.93 -21.71
C ARG A 122 -9.19 5.57 -21.16
N GLY A 123 -9.71 5.17 -20.00
CA GLY A 123 -9.34 3.96 -19.27
C GLY A 123 -7.98 4.05 -18.56
N ASN A 124 -7.20 5.12 -18.74
CA ASN A 124 -5.90 5.29 -18.08
C ASN A 124 -5.52 6.77 -17.87
N TYR A 125 -4.58 7.00 -16.95
CA TYR A 125 -4.09 8.33 -16.61
C TYR A 125 -2.62 8.32 -16.22
N TRP A 126 -1.92 9.40 -16.53
CA TRP A 126 -0.50 9.56 -16.20
C TRP A 126 -0.33 9.97 -14.74
N ILE A 127 0.41 9.16 -13.99
CA ILE A 127 0.73 9.37 -12.58
C ILE A 127 2.25 9.50 -12.46
N TYR A 128 2.72 10.53 -11.75
CA TYR A 128 4.13 10.62 -11.43
C TYR A 128 4.52 9.54 -10.41
N HIS A 129 5.38 8.61 -10.81
CA HIS A 129 5.85 7.52 -9.96
C HIS A 129 7.16 7.88 -9.28
N TYR A 130 7.11 8.22 -7.99
CA TYR A 130 8.28 8.66 -7.20
C TYR A 130 9.39 7.62 -7.13
N GLY A 131 9.02 6.33 -7.09
CA GLY A 131 10.00 5.24 -7.08
C GLY A 131 10.76 5.10 -8.40
N GLU A 132 10.14 5.49 -9.51
CA GLU A 132 10.67 5.34 -10.87
C GLU A 132 11.14 6.67 -11.47
N LYS A 133 10.84 7.79 -10.79
CA LYS A 133 11.15 9.17 -11.17
C LYS A 133 10.64 9.55 -12.58
N LYS A 134 9.53 8.98 -13.00
CA LYS A 134 8.89 9.22 -14.31
C LYS A 134 7.37 9.10 -14.20
N TYR A 135 6.67 9.63 -15.19
CA TYR A 135 5.25 9.39 -15.34
C TYR A 135 5.00 7.97 -15.86
N LEU A 136 4.07 7.27 -15.24
CA LEU A 136 3.59 5.95 -15.64
C LEU A 136 2.06 5.99 -15.80
N LEU A 137 1.54 5.17 -16.72
CA LEU A 137 0.10 5.00 -16.86
C LEU A 137 -0.44 4.17 -15.70
N LEU A 138 -1.64 4.53 -15.24
CA LEU A 138 -2.44 3.77 -14.29
C LEU A 138 -3.84 3.56 -14.87
N ASN A 139 -4.32 2.32 -14.84
CA ASN A 139 -5.64 1.94 -15.32
C ASN A 139 -6.74 2.52 -14.40
N TYR A 140 -7.86 2.95 -14.99
CA TYR A 140 -9.03 3.45 -14.26
C TYR A 140 -9.64 2.42 -13.30
N ASP A 141 -9.38 1.12 -13.51
CA ASP A 141 -9.74 0.05 -12.58
C ASP A 141 -9.22 0.30 -11.16
N PHE A 142 -8.12 1.05 -10.98
CA PHE A 142 -7.66 1.49 -9.67
C PHE A 142 -8.71 2.32 -8.91
N THR A 143 -9.41 3.21 -9.62
CA THR A 143 -10.47 4.04 -9.04
C THR A 143 -11.73 3.22 -8.78
N VAL A 144 -12.10 2.34 -9.71
CA VAL A 144 -13.24 1.42 -9.54
C VAL A 144 -13.04 0.52 -8.32
N ASP A 145 -11.85 -0.04 -8.16
CA ASP A 145 -11.48 -0.88 -7.01
C ASP A 145 -11.60 -0.09 -5.70
N LEU A 146 -11.08 1.14 -5.64
CA LEU A 146 -11.15 1.98 -4.44
C LEU A 146 -12.58 2.36 -4.03
N ILE A 147 -13.51 2.54 -4.98
CA ILE A 147 -14.92 2.80 -4.68
C ILE A 147 -15.53 1.64 -3.86
N ALA A 148 -15.20 0.40 -4.22
CA ALA A 148 -15.69 -0.78 -3.51
C ALA A 148 -15.19 -0.86 -2.06
N TYR A 149 -14.04 -0.26 -1.75
CA TYR A 149 -13.52 -0.16 -0.37
C TYR A 149 -14.04 1.07 0.37
N ALA A 150 -14.30 2.19 -0.32
CA ALA A 150 -14.89 3.37 0.30
C ALA A 150 -16.32 3.11 0.84
N GLN A 151 -17.04 2.17 0.23
CA GLN A 151 -18.35 1.71 0.70
C GLN A 151 -18.28 0.71 1.86
N LYS A 152 -17.09 0.16 2.15
CA LYS A 152 -16.90 -0.74 3.28
C LYS A 152 -16.59 0.08 4.52
N ASN A 153 -17.39 -0.10 5.56
CA ASN A 153 -17.02 0.38 6.88
C ASN A 153 -15.89 -0.50 7.41
N LEU A 154 -14.76 0.12 7.76
CA LEU A 154 -13.71 -0.55 8.53
C LEU A 154 -14.23 -0.78 9.94
N HIS A 155 -14.42 -2.04 10.32
CA HIS A 155 -14.84 -2.41 11.66
C HIS A 155 -13.60 -2.61 12.54
N ARG A 156 -13.74 -2.21 13.82
CA ARG A 156 -12.72 -2.46 14.85
C ARG A 156 -12.99 -3.78 15.54
#